data_AF-A0A1B9KKH4-F1
#
_entry.id   AF-A0A1B9KKH4-F1
#
_cell.length_a   1.000
_cell.length_b   1.000
_cell.length_c   1.000
_cell.angle_alpha   90.00
_cell.angle_beta   90.00
_cell.angle_gamma   90.00
#
_symmetry.space_group_name_H-M   'P 1'
#
loop_
_entity.id
_entity.type
_entity.pdbx_description
1 polymer ?
#
loop_
_entity_poly.entity_id
_entity_poly.type
_entity_poly.pdbx_seq_one_letter_code
_entity_poly.pdbx_strand_id
1 'polypeptide(L)'
;MLYKDTRHWQPYVKNLYQHTLVDLLHLKLNLKLSLVFDLVPRFLLKLKCDCVSNFRQRLLCGLVSHVRQPSSQHHCRRQLSLVNLPPYIVFNIKRYLALILLLILPYTTTTQALSAVTVQVINGNEPYLTLDNGITKITTSDGLLGITLSDGTRITPANNTSSKAKPIILPELNQSFADIDMLVPTDADSIDLSAFIGEPYHYWGDDDGDGQGANGVTITGSLSVNITNKYLFQSNRNEILNICDAPYSLELTSTDVSLTTQYGVPNNRSFAGSSATYYINSKGTPTICAIRPTTDLMSYPENLYGPTNIWDLYKGFFVQSTEPASYSRNFPTTGADELSFYIDLGGIDVASLTWPPVSHGEITANMITDPNFPYYIQVTLNGPTATIAQQNSASPGSIATPSLPQTFEIVGYDSNNIAVLKYGFVLKQWFILRFSKGVSFVNQNSWCSAMIGYRMPKIKDLTNATGGSWTGGVPSSVTGNYSNRNIGAGLIPEWGNNLNNYSYGSIWAIDNDNSQSFIVKTTDGSVLARGDGPRNFYFGVCAYP
;
A
#
# COMPACT_ATOMS: atom_id res chain seq x y z
N MET A 1 34.97 -43.43 -14.11
CA MET A 1 36.09 -42.88 -13.33
C MET A 1 35.52 -42.14 -12.13
N LEU A 2 36.10 -42.39 -10.96
CA LEU A 2 35.60 -42.04 -9.62
C LEU A 2 35.17 -40.57 -9.43
N TYR A 3 34.05 -40.35 -8.74
CA TYR A 3 34.06 -39.63 -7.46
C TYR A 3 32.84 -40.01 -6.60
N LYS A 4 33.12 -40.14 -5.30
CA LYS A 4 32.28 -40.68 -4.23
C LYS A 4 31.31 -39.63 -3.66
N ASP A 5 30.12 -40.13 -3.28
CA ASP A 5 29.46 -40.00 -1.96
C ASP A 5 29.39 -38.61 -1.29
N THR A 6 28.17 -38.08 -1.13
CA THR A 6 27.76 -37.29 0.04
C THR A 6 26.25 -37.41 0.24
N ARG A 7 25.86 -38.19 1.24
CA ARG A 7 24.55 -38.12 1.90
C ARG A 7 24.60 -37.08 3.02
N HIS A 8 23.43 -36.52 3.31
CA HIS A 8 23.02 -35.63 4.41
C HIS A 8 22.98 -34.13 4.08
N TRP A 9 21.83 -33.52 4.42
CA TRP A 9 21.55 -32.14 4.83
C TRP A 9 20.30 -31.54 4.16
N GLN A 10 19.18 -31.63 4.87
CA GLN A 10 18.16 -30.58 5.02
C GLN A 10 17.89 -30.45 6.53
N PRO A 11 17.38 -29.31 7.06
CA PRO A 11 17.10 -28.03 6.41
C PRO A 11 17.60 -26.79 7.20
N TYR A 12 17.99 -25.73 6.51
CA TYR A 12 18.00 -24.37 7.06
C TYR A 12 17.74 -23.38 5.91
N VAL A 13 16.47 -23.01 5.73
CA VAL A 13 16.10 -21.74 5.08
C VAL A 13 14.94 -21.16 5.88
N LYS A 14 15.32 -20.46 6.95
CA LYS A 14 14.49 -19.51 7.70
C LYS A 14 15.34 -18.24 7.78
N ASN A 15 14.72 -17.09 7.55
CA ASN A 15 15.30 -15.74 7.49
C ASN A 15 15.94 -15.31 6.18
N LEU A 16 15.12 -14.71 5.31
CA LEU A 16 15.59 -13.73 4.34
C LEU A 16 14.48 -12.70 4.06
N TYR A 17 14.00 -12.03 5.12
CA TYR A 17 13.25 -10.77 5.04
C TYR A 17 13.45 -9.99 6.34
N GLN A 18 14.68 -9.56 6.58
CA GLN A 18 15.02 -8.48 7.51
C GLN A 18 16.43 -8.02 7.13
N HIS A 19 16.65 -6.70 7.11
CA HIS A 19 17.84 -5.97 6.68
C HIS A 19 17.90 -5.56 5.20
N THR A 20 17.25 -4.46 4.86
CA THR A 20 17.78 -3.45 3.91
C THR A 20 17.09 -2.12 4.20
N LEU A 21 17.48 -1.46 5.29
CA LEU A 21 17.26 -0.04 5.56
C LEU A 21 17.99 0.31 6.85
N VAL A 22 19.29 0.60 6.74
CA VAL A 22 20.11 1.56 7.50
C VAL A 22 21.52 1.37 6.96
N ASP A 23 21.97 2.30 6.12
CA ASP A 23 23.34 2.84 6.10
C ASP A 23 23.47 3.80 4.92
N LEU A 24 23.18 5.07 5.20
CA LEU A 24 23.44 6.23 4.37
C LEU A 24 24.63 6.97 5.01
N LEU A 25 25.56 7.44 4.18
CA LEU A 25 26.58 8.45 4.49
C LEU A 25 27.75 8.05 5.43
N HIS A 26 28.84 7.56 4.84
CA HIS A 26 30.19 7.96 5.28
C HIS A 26 31.18 7.91 4.11
N LEU A 27 31.28 9.01 3.36
CA LEU A 27 32.47 9.29 2.53
C LEU A 27 32.48 10.74 2.06
N LYS A 28 33.30 11.58 2.70
CA LYS A 28 34.17 12.53 2.00
C LYS A 28 35.29 13.01 2.92
N LEU A 29 36.49 12.55 2.58
CA LEU A 29 37.77 12.90 3.17
C LEU A 29 38.13 14.37 2.88
N ASN A 30 38.77 14.96 3.90
CA ASN A 30 39.55 16.19 3.86
C ASN A 30 40.76 16.07 2.93
N LEU A 31 41.05 17.13 2.16
CA LEU A 31 42.38 17.42 1.64
C LEU A 31 42.64 18.95 1.68
N LYS A 32 43.62 19.32 2.51
CA LYS A 32 44.25 20.63 2.66
C LYS A 32 45.29 20.82 1.53
N LEU A 33 45.44 22.04 0.97
CA LEU A 33 46.54 22.98 1.28
C LEU A 33 46.67 24.11 0.21
N SER A 34 46.78 25.35 0.71
CA SER A 34 47.67 26.44 0.28
C SER A 34 47.53 27.10 -1.10
N LEU A 35 47.14 28.38 -1.10
CA LEU A 35 48.01 29.46 -1.60
C LEU A 35 47.62 30.82 -0.98
N VAL A 36 48.66 31.55 -0.58
CA VAL A 36 48.73 32.81 0.18
C VAL A 36 48.72 34.00 -0.79
N PHE A 37 48.06 35.12 -0.45
CA PHE A 37 48.65 36.47 -0.33
C PHE A 37 47.59 37.58 -0.11
N ASP A 38 47.83 38.33 0.97
CA ASP A 38 47.73 39.80 1.12
C ASP A 38 46.45 40.59 1.44
N LEU A 39 46.60 41.31 2.58
CA LEU A 39 46.28 42.72 2.87
C LEU A 39 44.83 43.15 3.22
N VAL A 40 44.66 43.40 4.51
CA VAL A 40 43.62 44.17 5.23
C VAL A 40 44.01 45.69 5.21
N PRO A 41 43.19 46.72 5.55
CA PRO A 41 41.72 46.91 5.71
C PRO A 41 41.12 48.15 4.98
N ARG A 42 39.78 48.27 4.92
CA ARG A 42 38.94 49.39 5.45
C ARG A 42 37.67 49.72 4.62
N PHE A 43 36.56 49.80 5.37
CA PHE A 43 35.41 50.72 5.29
C PHE A 43 34.42 50.73 4.10
N LEU A 44 33.14 50.77 4.50
CA LEU A 44 31.95 51.41 3.93
C LEU A 44 31.07 50.68 2.89
N LEU A 45 29.90 50.26 3.38
CA LEU A 45 28.55 50.62 2.91
C LEU A 45 28.43 51.15 1.46
N LYS A 46 27.85 50.33 0.57
CA LYS A 46 26.48 50.46 0.06
C LYS A 46 26.30 49.55 -1.16
N LEU A 47 25.36 48.63 -1.04
CA LEU A 47 24.79 47.88 -2.16
C LEU A 47 24.02 48.83 -3.08
N LYS A 48 24.29 48.70 -4.38
CA LYS A 48 23.44 49.17 -5.47
C LYS A 48 22.73 47.94 -6.07
N CYS A 49 21.43 48.12 -6.28
CA CYS A 49 20.55 47.61 -7.33
C CYS A 49 20.64 46.15 -7.78
N ASP A 50 19.47 45.49 -7.81
CA ASP A 50 18.94 45.03 -9.09
C ASP A 50 17.44 45.29 -9.23
N CYS A 51 17.03 45.46 -10.49
CA CYS A 51 15.72 45.87 -10.99
C CYS A 51 14.85 44.65 -11.39
N VAL A 52 13.70 44.96 -12.03
CA VAL A 52 12.81 44.10 -12.87
C VAL A 52 11.52 43.68 -12.13
N SER A 53 10.29 43.91 -12.60
CA SER A 53 9.75 44.64 -13.76
C SER A 53 8.26 44.92 -13.56
N ASN A 54 7.78 46.00 -14.18
CA ASN A 54 6.38 46.40 -14.24
C ASN A 54 5.62 45.64 -15.35
N PHE A 55 4.39 45.26 -15.05
CA PHE A 55 3.46 44.62 -15.98
C PHE A 55 2.77 45.65 -16.89
N ARG A 56 2.35 45.13 -18.05
CA ARG A 56 1.94 45.79 -19.29
C ARG A 56 0.68 46.68 -19.24
N GLN A 57 0.71 47.69 -20.10
CA GLN A 57 -0.44 48.29 -20.78
C GLN A 57 -1.23 47.26 -21.61
N ARG A 58 -2.55 47.40 -21.60
CA ARG A 58 -3.55 46.75 -22.48
C ARG A 58 -3.47 47.29 -23.92
N LEU A 59 -3.76 46.43 -24.90
CA LEU A 59 -4.17 46.84 -26.25
C LEU A 59 -5.50 46.16 -26.64
N LEU A 60 -6.36 47.01 -27.24
CA LEU A 60 -7.32 46.79 -28.34
C LEU A 60 -8.79 46.39 -28.08
N CYS A 61 -9.66 47.35 -28.43
CA CYS A 61 -10.88 47.30 -29.26
C CYS A 61 -12.05 46.38 -28.84
N GLY A 62 -13.32 46.78 -28.85
CA GLY A 62 -14.03 48.03 -29.17
C GLY A 62 -15.38 48.01 -28.42
N LEU A 63 -16.05 49.14 -28.14
CA LEU A 63 -17.01 49.80 -29.03
C LEU A 63 -17.52 51.09 -28.35
N VAL A 64 -17.64 52.17 -29.15
CA VAL A 64 -18.60 53.31 -29.03
C VAL A 64 -18.41 54.27 -27.83
N SER A 65 -17.62 55.35 -27.95
CA SER A 65 -18.01 56.73 -28.38
C SER A 65 -19.10 57.37 -27.49
N HIS A 66 -19.03 58.59 -26.95
CA HIS A 66 -18.17 59.76 -27.21
C HIS A 66 -18.55 60.86 -26.17
N VAL A 67 -17.70 61.90 -26.04
CA VAL A 67 -17.96 63.23 -25.42
C VAL A 67 -17.87 63.25 -23.88
N ARG A 68 -17.06 64.06 -23.16
CA ARG A 68 -16.29 65.32 -23.36
C ARG A 68 -15.13 65.27 -22.34
N GLN A 69 -13.85 65.35 -22.73
CA GLN A 69 -13.03 66.56 -22.88
C GLN A 69 -12.81 67.43 -21.61
N PRO A 70 -11.63 68.05 -21.41
CA PRO A 70 -10.40 67.36 -21.03
C PRO A 70 -9.60 68.07 -19.92
N SER A 71 -8.59 67.35 -19.40
CA SER A 71 -7.24 67.78 -19.00
C SER A 71 -6.98 69.20 -18.48
N SER A 72 -6.38 69.27 -17.29
CA SER A 72 -5.11 69.99 -17.11
C SER A 72 -4.43 69.57 -15.80
N GLN A 73 -3.23 68.98 -15.90
CA GLN A 73 -2.22 69.09 -14.86
C GLN A 73 -1.61 70.49 -14.94
N HIS A 74 -1.33 71.12 -13.80
CA HIS A 74 -0.12 71.93 -13.64
C HIS A 74 0.27 72.02 -12.15
N HIS A 75 1.57 71.82 -11.91
CA HIS A 75 2.28 72.39 -10.76
C HIS A 75 2.00 73.90 -10.66
N CYS A 76 1.74 74.42 -9.46
CA CYS A 76 2.33 75.69 -9.06
C CYS A 76 2.31 75.93 -7.55
N ARG A 77 3.39 76.57 -7.11
CA ARG A 77 3.61 77.30 -5.86
C ARG A 77 2.41 78.12 -5.35
N ARG A 78 2.43 78.23 -4.02
CA ARG A 78 2.12 79.39 -3.16
C ARG A 78 0.66 79.64 -2.75
N GLN A 79 0.59 80.04 -1.47
CA GLN A 79 -0.36 80.95 -0.84
C GLN A 79 -1.76 80.40 -0.53
N LEU A 80 -1.90 79.86 0.69
CA LEU A 80 -3.12 80.15 1.47
C LEU A 80 -3.04 81.61 1.93
N SER A 81 -3.71 82.50 1.20
CA SER A 81 -4.14 83.80 1.70
C SER A 81 -5.53 83.67 2.30
N LEU A 82 -5.60 83.94 3.61
CA LEU A 82 -6.62 84.78 4.26
C LEU A 82 -8.05 84.74 3.71
N VAL A 83 -8.93 84.05 4.44
CA VAL A 83 -10.27 84.60 4.66
C VAL A 83 -10.18 85.47 5.92
N ASN A 84 -10.30 86.78 5.68
CA ASN A 84 -10.46 87.79 6.71
C ASN A 84 -11.75 87.54 7.50
N LEU A 85 -11.64 87.48 8.83
CA LEU A 85 -12.69 87.97 9.71
C LEU A 85 -12.11 89.09 10.58
N PRO A 86 -12.92 90.14 10.87
CA PRO A 86 -12.41 91.46 11.23
C PRO A 86 -11.93 91.54 12.67
N PRO A 87 -11.14 92.58 13.00
CA PRO A 87 -10.39 92.67 14.22
C PRO A 87 -11.11 93.47 15.31
N TYR A 88 -10.54 93.32 16.51
CA TYR A 88 -10.73 94.14 17.71
C TYR A 88 -11.97 93.82 18.56
N ILE A 89 -11.72 93.31 19.76
CA ILE A 89 -11.74 94.15 20.97
C ILE A 89 -10.71 93.61 21.95
N VAL A 90 -9.73 94.45 22.26
CA VAL A 90 -8.72 94.27 23.30
C VAL A 90 -9.38 94.54 24.65
N PHE A 91 -9.44 93.58 25.57
CA PHE A 91 -9.56 93.90 27.00
C PHE A 91 -8.85 92.88 27.90
N ASN A 92 -7.76 93.38 28.49
CA ASN A 92 -7.19 93.07 29.82
C ASN A 92 -6.59 91.67 30.11
N ILE A 93 -5.26 91.61 29.91
CA ILE A 93 -4.32 90.49 30.06
C ILE A 93 -4.09 90.02 31.52
N LYS A 94 -4.70 90.63 32.55
CA LYS A 94 -4.34 90.31 33.95
C LYS A 94 -5.04 89.10 34.59
N ARG A 95 -6.00 88.44 33.93
CA ARG A 95 -6.68 87.22 34.46
C ARG A 95 -6.32 85.90 33.76
N TYR A 96 -5.57 85.93 32.66
CA TYR A 96 -5.22 84.72 31.90
C TYR A 96 -3.86 84.12 32.26
N LEU A 97 -2.94 84.85 32.90
CA LEU A 97 -1.67 84.26 33.34
C LEU A 97 -1.84 83.20 34.44
N ALA A 98 -2.89 83.30 35.27
CA ALA A 98 -3.21 82.27 36.27
C ALA A 98 -3.80 80.99 35.64
N LEU A 99 -4.51 81.10 34.52
CA LEU A 99 -5.02 79.92 33.79
C LEU A 99 -3.98 79.28 32.87
N ILE A 100 -3.02 80.06 32.34
CA ILE A 100 -1.93 79.51 31.53
C ILE A 100 -0.97 78.69 32.40
N LEU A 101 -0.75 79.07 33.66
CA LEU A 101 0.04 78.24 34.60
C LEU A 101 -0.64 76.92 34.98
N LEU A 102 -1.97 76.83 34.87
CA LEU A 102 -2.77 75.61 35.10
C LEU A 102 -2.85 74.70 33.86
N LEU A 103 -2.54 75.22 32.67
CA LEU A 103 -2.49 74.48 31.40
C LEU A 103 -1.08 73.98 31.04
N ILE A 104 -0.07 74.28 31.87
CA ILE A 104 1.33 73.83 31.72
C ILE A 104 1.70 72.82 32.83
N LEU A 105 0.72 72.28 33.58
CA LEU A 105 0.95 71.07 34.35
C LEU A 105 1.16 69.92 33.36
N PRO A 106 2.37 69.35 33.26
CA PRO A 106 2.58 68.20 32.43
C PRO A 106 1.94 67.03 33.17
N TYR A 107 0.71 66.68 32.82
CA TYR A 107 0.33 65.27 32.90
C TYR A 107 1.08 64.55 31.78
N THR A 108 2.39 64.39 31.96
CA THR A 108 3.01 63.15 31.55
C THR A 108 2.34 62.10 32.41
N THR A 109 1.27 61.48 31.92
CA THR A 109 0.97 60.13 32.37
C THR A 109 2.17 59.33 31.98
N THR A 110 3.02 59.15 32.97
CA THR A 110 4.06 58.16 33.05
C THR A 110 3.62 56.88 32.35
N THR A 111 4.01 56.69 31.10
CA THR A 111 4.56 55.39 30.71
C THR A 111 5.90 55.26 31.43
N GLN A 112 5.84 55.12 32.76
CA GLN A 112 6.94 54.54 33.51
C GLN A 112 6.88 53.07 33.13
N ALA A 113 7.63 52.70 32.09
CA ALA A 113 7.99 51.31 31.95
C ALA A 113 8.79 50.99 33.22
N LEU A 114 8.16 50.30 34.18
CA LEU A 114 8.87 49.74 35.31
C LEU A 114 9.88 48.75 34.73
N SER A 115 11.14 49.16 34.60
CA SER A 115 12.22 48.21 34.33
C SER A 115 12.64 47.61 35.67
N ALA A 116 12.10 46.44 36.00
CA ALA A 116 12.68 45.61 37.03
C ALA A 116 13.86 44.84 36.40
N VAL A 117 15.06 44.99 36.95
CA VAL A 117 16.22 44.19 36.54
C VAL A 117 16.44 43.14 37.61
N THR A 118 16.23 41.88 37.27
CA THR A 118 16.55 40.76 38.15
C THR A 118 18.03 40.41 38.01
N VAL A 119 18.66 40.02 39.13
CA VAL A 119 20.07 39.56 39.13
C VAL A 119 20.22 38.21 38.41
N GLN A 120 19.14 37.43 38.37
CA GLN A 120 19.05 36.13 37.72
C GLN A 120 18.01 36.18 36.60
N VAL A 121 18.16 35.31 35.60
CA VAL A 121 17.16 35.13 34.55
C VAL A 121 15.85 34.66 35.19
N ILE A 122 14.75 35.33 34.86
CA ILE A 122 13.41 34.86 35.24
C ILE A 122 13.11 33.65 34.37
N ASN A 123 12.91 32.50 35.02
CA ASN A 123 12.52 31.29 34.31
C ASN A 123 11.00 31.28 34.17
N GLY A 124 10.55 31.16 32.94
CA GLY A 124 9.16 31.07 32.54
C GLY A 124 8.76 29.63 32.24
N ASN A 125 7.78 29.49 31.35
CA ASN A 125 7.31 28.21 30.84
C ASN A 125 7.79 27.98 29.41
N GLU A 126 8.02 26.71 29.04
CA GLU A 126 8.27 26.36 27.65
C GLU A 126 6.98 26.46 26.84
N PRO A 127 7.04 26.91 25.57
CA PRO A 127 5.89 26.86 24.68
C PRO A 127 5.46 25.41 24.42
N TYR A 128 4.21 25.20 24.05
CA TYR A 128 3.65 23.86 23.81
C TYR A 128 2.60 23.86 22.71
N LEU A 129 2.43 22.69 22.08
CA LEU A 129 1.29 22.44 21.20
C LEU A 129 0.08 22.05 22.04
N THR A 130 -1.11 22.45 21.61
CA THR A 130 -2.38 22.11 22.26
C THR A 130 -3.51 22.10 21.22
N LEU A 131 -4.41 21.12 21.31
CA LEU A 131 -5.54 20.99 20.38
C LEU A 131 -6.85 21.52 20.99
N ASP A 132 -6.83 21.87 22.27
CA ASP A 132 -7.99 22.12 23.12
C ASP A 132 -7.79 23.39 23.98
N ASN A 133 -7.16 24.41 23.38
CA ASN A 133 -6.93 25.72 24.00
C ASN A 133 -6.19 25.66 25.35
N GLY A 134 -5.20 24.78 25.46
CA GLY A 134 -4.29 24.69 26.60
C GLY A 134 -4.71 23.72 27.69
N ILE A 135 -5.83 23.01 27.55
CA ILE A 135 -6.25 21.98 28.52
C ILE A 135 -5.27 20.81 28.48
N THR A 136 -4.89 20.36 27.29
CA THR A 136 -3.91 19.29 27.06
C THR A 136 -2.68 19.85 26.38
N LYS A 137 -1.52 19.62 27.00
CA LYS A 137 -0.21 19.99 26.45
C LYS A 137 0.39 18.78 25.74
N ILE A 138 0.71 18.93 24.46
CA ILE A 138 1.43 17.91 23.70
C ILE A 138 2.93 18.07 23.99
N THR A 139 3.47 17.08 24.69
CA THR A 139 4.87 17.08 25.14
C THR A 139 5.77 16.14 24.33
N THR A 140 5.19 15.28 23.49
CA THR A 140 5.91 14.32 22.63
C THR A 140 5.24 14.20 21.27
N SER A 141 5.95 13.67 20.28
CA SER A 141 5.42 13.42 18.93
C SER A 141 4.24 12.46 18.92
N ASP A 142 4.12 11.56 19.90
CA ASP A 142 2.96 10.65 20.02
C ASP A 142 1.62 11.37 20.15
N GLY A 143 1.61 12.59 20.72
CA GLY A 143 0.40 13.42 20.80
C GLY A 143 -0.13 13.87 19.44
N LEU A 144 0.72 13.83 18.40
CA LEU A 144 0.38 14.20 17.02
C LEU A 144 -0.06 13.02 16.15
N LEU A 145 0.23 11.79 16.60
CA LEU A 145 0.07 10.57 15.80
C LEU A 145 -1.15 9.75 16.20
N GLY A 146 -2.09 10.35 16.94
CA GLY A 146 -3.35 9.71 17.33
C GLY A 146 -4.41 9.74 16.22
N ILE A 147 -5.28 8.75 16.23
CA ILE A 147 -6.47 8.66 15.38
C ILE A 147 -7.74 8.70 16.24
N THR A 148 -8.83 9.21 15.69
CA THR A 148 -10.15 9.11 16.32
C THR A 148 -11.13 8.49 15.33
N LEU A 149 -11.80 7.43 15.73
CA LEU A 149 -12.80 6.77 14.90
C LEU A 149 -14.11 7.55 14.92
N SER A 150 -14.99 7.31 13.93
CA SER A 150 -16.31 7.93 13.82
C SER A 150 -17.22 7.84 15.06
N ASP A 151 -17.01 6.87 15.96
CA ASP A 151 -17.75 6.73 17.22
C ASP A 151 -17.15 7.56 18.38
N GLY A 152 -16.10 8.35 18.09
CA GLY A 152 -15.35 9.14 19.07
C GLY A 152 -14.24 8.37 19.78
N THR A 153 -14.03 7.08 19.47
CA THR A 153 -12.96 6.29 20.09
C THR A 153 -11.59 6.83 19.65
N ARG A 154 -10.82 7.35 20.62
CA ARG A 154 -9.46 7.86 20.38
C ARG A 154 -8.40 6.80 20.67
N ILE A 155 -7.55 6.54 19.68
CA ILE A 155 -6.43 5.60 19.75
C ILE A 155 -5.13 6.39 19.55
N THR A 156 -4.17 6.20 20.43
CA THR A 156 -2.85 6.84 20.41
C THR A 156 -1.77 5.78 20.24
N PRO A 157 -0.53 6.18 19.88
CA PRO A 157 0.58 5.22 19.79
C PRO A 157 0.77 4.40 21.08
N ALA A 158 0.52 5.01 22.25
CA ALA A 158 0.69 4.37 23.55
C ALA A 158 -0.35 3.28 23.87
N ASN A 159 -1.57 3.35 23.31
CA ASN A 159 -2.64 2.37 23.57
C ASN A 159 -3.00 1.52 22.33
N ASN A 160 -2.32 1.73 21.21
CA ASN A 160 -2.52 0.98 19.98
C ASN A 160 -2.06 -0.48 20.15
N THR A 161 -3.01 -1.40 20.24
CA THR A 161 -2.75 -2.85 20.26
C THR A 161 -3.04 -3.52 18.91
N SER A 162 -3.23 -2.73 17.84
CA SER A 162 -3.60 -3.27 16.54
C SER A 162 -2.43 -4.04 15.91
N SER A 163 -2.76 -5.08 15.17
CA SER A 163 -1.81 -5.87 14.39
C SER A 163 -2.50 -6.39 13.14
N LYS A 164 -1.74 -6.99 12.20
CA LYS A 164 -2.33 -7.67 11.05
C LYS A 164 -3.37 -8.71 11.48
N ALA A 165 -3.11 -9.52 12.50
CA ALA A 165 -4.05 -10.54 12.97
C ALA A 165 -5.21 -9.97 13.80
N LYS A 166 -5.01 -8.81 14.45
CA LYS A 166 -6.01 -8.14 15.27
C LYS A 166 -6.12 -6.66 14.88
N PRO A 167 -6.74 -6.36 13.72
CA PRO A 167 -6.93 -4.98 13.29
C PRO A 167 -8.02 -4.27 14.11
N ILE A 168 -8.00 -2.95 14.07
CA ILE A 168 -9.10 -2.10 14.52
C ILE A 168 -10.24 -2.24 13.52
N ILE A 169 -11.43 -2.62 14.00
CA ILE A 169 -12.62 -2.72 13.17
C ILE A 169 -13.31 -1.36 13.19
N LEU A 170 -13.59 -0.79 12.01
CA LEU A 170 -14.29 0.48 11.93
C LEU A 170 -15.70 0.40 12.56
N PRO A 171 -16.18 1.48 13.20
CA PRO A 171 -17.43 1.42 13.96
C PRO A 171 -18.67 1.23 13.10
N GLU A 172 -18.69 1.71 11.84
CA GLU A 172 -19.86 1.64 10.96
C GLU A 172 -19.58 0.97 9.61
N LEU A 173 -20.66 0.56 8.93
CA LEU A 173 -20.59 0.00 7.58
C LEU A 173 -20.24 1.10 6.56
N ASN A 174 -19.59 0.72 5.47
CA ASN A 174 -19.27 1.58 4.32
C ASN A 174 -18.40 2.81 4.66
N GLN A 175 -17.54 2.71 5.66
CA GLN A 175 -16.62 3.78 6.03
C GLN A 175 -15.32 3.75 5.21
N SER A 176 -14.66 4.89 5.20
CA SER A 176 -13.39 5.19 4.53
C SER A 176 -12.36 5.71 5.54
N PHE A 177 -11.15 6.05 5.08
CA PHE A 177 -10.17 6.73 5.93
C PHE A 177 -10.51 8.20 6.19
N ALA A 178 -11.42 8.80 5.40
CA ALA A 178 -11.95 10.14 5.66
C ALA A 178 -12.85 10.18 6.90
N ASP A 179 -13.34 9.02 7.36
CA ASP A 179 -14.13 8.88 8.59
C ASP A 179 -13.27 8.61 9.84
N ILE A 180 -11.93 8.66 9.68
CA ILE A 180 -10.96 8.56 10.76
C ILE A 180 -10.31 9.93 10.92
N ASP A 181 -10.58 10.61 12.03
CA ASP A 181 -10.00 11.92 12.30
C ASP A 181 -8.52 11.78 12.63
N MET A 182 -7.73 12.59 11.93
CA MET A 182 -6.27 12.73 12.06
C MET A 182 -5.92 14.21 12.05
N LEU A 183 -4.71 14.55 12.50
CA LEU A 183 -4.18 15.91 12.34
C LEU A 183 -3.73 16.21 10.90
N VAL A 184 -3.49 15.16 10.10
CA VAL A 184 -3.26 15.31 8.65
C VAL A 184 -4.63 15.52 7.98
N PRO A 185 -4.82 16.60 7.18
CA PRO A 185 -6.08 16.86 6.49
C PRO A 185 -6.52 15.70 5.60
N THR A 186 -7.83 15.55 5.41
CA THR A 186 -8.41 14.44 4.64
C THR A 186 -8.14 14.53 3.13
N ASP A 187 -7.83 15.73 2.61
CA ASP A 187 -7.52 16.01 1.21
C ASP A 187 -6.01 16.07 0.90
N ALA A 188 -5.16 15.75 1.87
CA ALA A 188 -3.70 15.75 1.73
C ALA A 188 -3.05 14.54 2.40
N ASP A 189 -1.87 14.15 1.90
CA ASP A 189 -1.05 13.10 2.50
C ASP A 189 -0.02 13.65 3.49
N SER A 190 0.13 14.97 3.58
CA SER A 190 1.02 15.64 4.52
C SER A 190 0.58 17.06 4.86
N ILE A 191 1.06 17.56 6.00
CA ILE A 191 0.87 18.93 6.45
C ILE A 191 2.12 19.43 7.17
N ASP A 192 2.50 20.67 6.90
CA ASP A 192 3.56 21.36 7.63
C ASP A 192 3.01 21.86 8.97
N LEU A 193 3.74 21.63 10.06
CA LEU A 193 3.30 22.05 11.40
C LEU A 193 3.19 23.57 11.53
N SER A 194 3.84 24.34 10.65
CA SER A 194 3.65 25.81 10.58
C SER A 194 2.19 26.20 10.31
N ALA A 195 1.39 25.33 9.68
CA ALA A 195 -0.04 25.56 9.55
C ALA A 195 -0.77 25.56 10.90
N PHE A 196 -0.30 24.77 11.88
CA PHE A 196 -0.97 24.60 13.18
C PHE A 196 -0.93 25.86 14.03
N ILE A 197 0.09 26.70 13.88
CA ILE A 197 0.23 27.93 14.68
C ILE A 197 -0.57 29.11 14.12
N GLY A 198 -1.09 28.99 12.89
CA GLY A 198 -1.89 30.01 12.22
C GLY A 198 -3.37 29.64 12.10
N GLU A 199 -4.12 30.50 11.42
CA GLU A 199 -5.50 30.22 11.02
C GLU A 199 -5.56 28.97 10.12
N PRO A 200 -6.53 28.05 10.32
CA PRO A 200 -7.65 28.13 11.27
C PRO A 200 -7.40 27.47 12.63
N TYR A 201 -6.20 26.93 12.88
CA TYR A 201 -5.98 25.96 13.96
C TYR A 201 -5.62 26.60 15.31
N HIS A 202 -4.64 27.51 15.33
CA HIS A 202 -4.09 28.10 16.56
C HIS A 202 -3.69 27.08 17.64
N TYR A 203 -3.15 25.93 17.24
CA TYR A 203 -2.80 24.81 18.11
C TYR A 203 -1.49 24.99 18.88
N TRP A 204 -1.29 26.15 19.50
CA TRP A 204 -0.14 26.40 20.37
C TRP A 204 -0.53 27.23 21.58
N GLY A 205 0.28 27.15 22.64
CA GLY A 205 0.08 27.89 23.86
C GLY A 205 1.40 28.18 24.55
N ASP A 206 1.36 29.21 25.38
CA ASP A 206 2.48 29.69 26.17
C ASP A 206 1.93 30.42 27.40
N ASP A 207 2.24 29.93 28.59
CA ASP A 207 1.50 30.30 29.82
C ASP A 207 1.83 31.72 30.30
N ASP A 208 3.01 32.23 29.95
CA ASP A 208 3.55 33.55 30.24
C ASP A 208 3.48 34.53 29.05
N GLY A 209 3.04 34.05 27.88
CA GLY A 209 2.68 34.89 26.74
C GLY A 209 3.85 35.43 25.91
N ASP A 210 5.01 34.78 25.97
CA ASP A 210 6.23 35.15 25.26
C ASP A 210 6.14 34.99 23.73
N GLY A 211 5.17 34.21 23.25
CA GLY A 211 4.86 34.07 21.82
C GLY A 211 3.86 35.09 21.26
N GLN A 212 3.30 35.99 22.07
CA GLN A 212 2.21 36.87 21.64
C GLN A 212 2.71 37.98 20.68
N GLY A 213 2.06 38.10 19.52
CA GLY A 213 2.35 39.13 18.52
C GLY A 213 2.57 38.59 17.12
N ALA A 214 2.71 39.50 16.14
CA ALA A 214 2.98 39.11 14.77
C ALA A 214 4.34 38.42 14.66
N ASN A 215 4.36 37.16 14.21
CA ASN A 215 5.56 36.33 14.10
C ASN A 215 6.25 36.05 15.44
N GLY A 216 5.51 36.06 16.56
CA GLY A 216 6.04 35.76 17.89
C GLY A 216 6.30 34.28 18.15
N VAL A 217 5.80 33.39 17.28
CA VAL A 217 5.96 31.94 17.37
C VAL A 217 6.41 31.37 16.02
N THR A 218 7.29 30.38 16.05
CA THR A 218 7.72 29.61 14.88
C THR A 218 7.72 28.13 15.24
N ILE A 219 7.28 27.30 14.32
CA ILE A 219 7.36 25.85 14.46
C ILE A 219 7.97 25.23 13.20
N THR A 220 8.81 24.21 13.39
CA THR A 220 9.33 23.37 12.31
C THR A 220 8.83 21.94 12.46
N GLY A 221 8.66 21.28 11.32
CA GLY A 221 8.33 19.86 11.24
C GLY A 221 7.11 19.61 10.36
N SER A 222 6.81 18.35 10.10
CA SER A 222 5.68 17.95 9.27
C SER A 222 5.07 16.65 9.77
N LEU A 223 3.79 16.49 9.50
CA LEU A 223 3.07 15.24 9.62
C LEU A 223 2.79 14.68 8.24
N SER A 224 2.86 13.37 8.11
CA SER A 224 2.51 12.65 6.90
C SER A 224 1.74 11.39 7.23
N VAL A 225 1.00 10.91 6.24
CA VAL A 225 0.28 9.66 6.31
C VAL A 225 0.60 8.80 5.10
N ASN A 226 0.66 7.50 5.32
CA ASN A 226 0.73 6.52 4.25
C ASN A 226 -0.31 5.44 4.51
N ILE A 227 -1.13 5.14 3.51
CA ILE A 227 -2.16 4.12 3.61
C ILE A 227 -1.93 3.07 2.54
N THR A 228 -1.84 1.82 2.95
CA THR A 228 -1.76 0.69 2.02
C THR A 228 -2.76 -0.39 2.38
N ASN A 229 -3.24 -1.13 1.39
CA ASN A 229 -4.03 -2.34 1.60
C ASN A 229 -3.12 -3.56 1.90
N LYS A 230 -3.70 -4.74 2.13
CA LYS A 230 -2.90 -5.94 2.46
C LYS A 230 -1.94 -6.38 1.34
N TYR A 231 -2.17 -5.94 0.11
CA TYR A 231 -1.32 -6.19 -1.05
C TYR A 231 -0.28 -5.08 -1.29
N LEU A 232 -0.16 -4.13 -0.35
CA LEU A 232 0.78 -3.00 -0.39
C LEU A 232 0.48 -1.94 -1.46
N PHE A 233 -0.75 -1.90 -1.98
CA PHE A 233 -1.18 -0.81 -2.87
C PHE A 233 -1.67 0.38 -2.05
N GLN A 234 -1.28 1.57 -2.50
CA GLN A 234 -1.74 2.82 -1.91
C GLN A 234 -3.27 2.89 -1.99
N SER A 235 -3.91 3.29 -0.89
CA SER A 235 -5.36 3.43 -0.79
C SER A 235 -5.74 4.91 -0.65
N ASN A 236 -6.82 5.30 -1.31
CA ASN A 236 -7.30 6.68 -1.24
C ASN A 236 -8.04 6.95 0.07
N ARG A 237 -8.00 8.21 0.54
CA ARG A 237 -8.70 8.64 1.76
C ARG A 237 -10.21 8.43 1.71
N ASN A 238 -10.82 8.77 0.58
CA ASN A 238 -12.27 8.83 0.39
C ASN A 238 -12.88 7.51 -0.13
N GLU A 239 -12.06 6.48 -0.33
CA GLU A 239 -12.53 5.20 -0.85
C GLU A 239 -13.12 4.36 0.29
N ILE A 240 -14.32 3.84 0.07
CA ILE A 240 -14.97 2.93 1.02
C ILE A 240 -14.09 1.68 1.17
N LEU A 241 -13.79 1.31 2.40
CA LEU A 241 -12.92 0.19 2.68
C LEU A 241 -13.58 -1.13 2.27
N ASN A 242 -12.83 -1.92 1.50
CA ASN A 242 -13.22 -3.25 1.09
C ASN A 242 -12.63 -4.28 2.05
N ILE A 243 -13.48 -5.11 2.64
CA ILE A 243 -13.08 -6.17 3.56
C ILE A 243 -12.08 -7.16 2.93
N CYS A 244 -12.10 -7.30 1.60
CA CYS A 244 -11.19 -8.16 0.86
C CYS A 244 -9.83 -7.53 0.55
N ASP A 245 -9.68 -6.23 0.75
CA ASP A 245 -8.41 -5.52 0.65
C ASP A 245 -7.80 -5.26 2.04
N ALA A 246 -8.59 -5.48 3.09
CA ALA A 246 -8.19 -5.39 4.49
C ALA A 246 -7.35 -6.60 4.95
N PRO A 247 -6.52 -6.45 6.02
CA PRO A 247 -6.34 -5.24 6.80
C PRO A 247 -5.49 -4.22 6.06
N TYR A 248 -5.89 -2.97 6.17
CA TYR A 248 -5.12 -1.85 5.70
C TYR A 248 -4.09 -1.44 6.75
N SER A 249 -2.97 -0.89 6.31
CA SER A 249 -1.94 -0.28 7.14
C SER A 249 -2.01 1.23 6.97
N LEU A 250 -2.35 1.94 8.05
CA LEU A 250 -2.31 3.40 8.13
C LEU A 250 -1.11 3.80 8.99
N GLU A 251 -0.10 4.40 8.38
CA GLU A 251 1.11 4.85 9.04
C GLU A 251 1.11 6.37 9.13
N LEU A 252 1.17 6.90 10.35
CA LEU A 252 1.36 8.32 10.62
C LEU A 252 2.80 8.57 11.03
N THR A 253 3.43 9.58 10.43
CA THR A 253 4.82 9.93 10.70
C THR A 253 4.96 11.42 10.99
N SER A 254 5.67 11.74 12.07
CA SER A 254 6.12 13.09 12.40
C SER A 254 7.62 13.18 12.23
N THR A 255 8.10 14.25 11.59
CA THR A 255 9.52 14.63 11.67
C THR A 255 9.85 15.18 13.06
N ASP A 256 11.12 15.48 13.31
CA ASP A 256 11.52 16.28 14.47
C ASP A 256 10.73 17.59 14.51
N VAL A 257 10.27 17.96 15.70
CA VAL A 257 9.49 19.17 15.95
C VAL A 257 10.28 20.12 16.82
N SER A 258 10.26 21.40 16.46
CA SER A 258 10.81 22.49 17.27
C SER A 258 9.81 23.64 17.27
N LEU A 259 9.25 23.96 18.43
CA LEU A 259 8.34 25.07 18.66
C LEU A 259 9.09 26.14 19.47
N THR A 260 9.25 27.32 18.89
CA THR A 260 10.05 28.41 19.45
C THR A 260 9.23 29.68 19.54
N THR A 261 9.27 30.33 20.69
CA THR A 261 8.74 31.67 20.92
C THR A 261 9.84 32.73 20.81
N GLN A 262 9.44 33.97 20.51
CA GLN A 262 10.36 35.09 20.34
C GLN A 262 11.06 35.47 21.66
N TYR A 263 10.34 35.33 22.77
CA TYR A 263 10.82 35.64 24.12
C TYR A 263 10.74 34.39 25.01
N GLY A 264 11.13 34.54 26.27
CA GLY A 264 11.04 33.47 27.26
C GLY A 264 12.34 32.74 27.55
N VAL A 265 12.42 32.17 28.75
CA VAL A 265 13.50 31.27 29.15
C VAL A 265 12.90 30.12 29.96
N PRO A 266 12.85 28.90 29.42
CA PRO A 266 13.19 28.51 28.04
C PRO A 266 12.15 28.98 26.99
N ASN A 267 12.61 29.39 25.81
CA ASN A 267 11.74 29.82 24.69
C ASN A 267 11.50 28.72 23.64
N ASN A 268 11.94 27.50 23.87
CA ASN A 268 11.90 26.44 22.87
C ASN A 268 11.51 25.11 23.47
N ARG A 269 10.63 24.40 22.78
CA ARG A 269 10.33 22.99 23.01
C ARG A 269 10.66 22.20 21.77
N SER A 270 11.40 21.11 21.92
CA SER A 270 11.66 20.18 20.83
C SER A 270 11.41 18.74 21.26
N PHE A 271 10.98 17.92 20.31
CA PHE A 271 10.86 16.47 20.49
C PHE A 271 11.18 15.77 19.17
N ALA A 272 11.74 14.56 19.30
CA ALA A 272 12.15 13.75 18.17
C ALA A 272 10.95 13.27 17.35
N GLY A 273 11.18 13.09 16.05
CA GLY A 273 10.25 12.46 15.12
C GLY A 273 9.92 11.03 15.54
N SER A 274 8.72 10.60 15.18
CA SER A 274 8.18 9.28 15.53
C SER A 274 7.22 8.81 14.44
N SER A 275 6.86 7.53 14.47
CA SER A 275 5.88 6.94 13.57
C SER A 275 4.97 5.98 14.33
N ALA A 276 3.73 5.84 13.86
CA ALA A 276 2.75 4.91 14.41
C ALA A 276 1.97 4.25 13.28
N THR A 277 1.88 2.93 13.32
CA THR A 277 1.12 2.14 12.33
C THR A 277 -0.13 1.55 12.96
N TYR A 278 -1.26 1.77 12.33
CA TYR A 278 -2.58 1.25 12.70
C TYR A 278 -3.06 0.27 11.65
N TYR A 279 -3.43 -0.93 12.08
CA TYR A 279 -4.05 -1.92 11.20
C TYR A 279 -5.56 -1.78 11.27
N ILE A 280 -6.22 -1.57 10.13
CA ILE A 280 -7.63 -1.20 10.07
C ILE A 280 -8.40 -2.17 9.18
N ASN A 281 -9.60 -2.54 9.61
CA ASN A 281 -10.53 -3.38 8.86
C ASN A 281 -11.89 -2.70 8.76
N SER A 282 -12.56 -2.84 7.63
CA SER A 282 -13.95 -2.41 7.47
C SER A 282 -14.87 -3.24 8.37
N LYS A 283 -15.96 -2.65 8.86
CA LYS A 283 -17.04 -3.42 9.47
C LYS A 283 -17.72 -4.29 8.42
N GLY A 284 -17.88 -5.57 8.70
CA GLY A 284 -18.55 -6.50 7.79
C GLY A 284 -18.52 -7.94 8.28
N THR A 285 -19.21 -8.81 7.56
CA THR A 285 -19.17 -10.26 7.79
C THR A 285 -17.92 -10.86 7.16
N PRO A 286 -17.26 -11.82 7.82
CA PRO A 286 -16.17 -12.58 7.21
C PRO A 286 -16.55 -13.12 5.83
N THR A 287 -15.60 -13.12 4.89
CA THR A 287 -15.85 -13.56 3.52
C THR A 287 -14.63 -14.22 2.89
N ILE A 288 -14.86 -14.92 1.78
CA ILE A 288 -13.83 -15.49 0.92
C ILE A 288 -13.65 -14.59 -0.28
N CYS A 289 -12.43 -14.06 -0.44
CA CYS A 289 -12.14 -13.00 -1.38
C CYS A 289 -11.66 -13.52 -2.73
N ALA A 290 -10.66 -14.40 -2.71
CA ALA A 290 -10.06 -14.96 -3.90
C ALA A 290 -9.30 -16.25 -3.57
N ILE A 291 -8.91 -16.98 -4.62
CA ILE A 291 -8.25 -18.27 -4.51
C ILE A 291 -6.99 -18.25 -5.38
N ARG A 292 -5.83 -18.42 -4.77
CA ARG A 292 -4.55 -18.23 -5.46
C ARG A 292 -3.72 -19.50 -5.43
N PRO A 293 -3.38 -20.11 -6.59
CA PRO A 293 -2.39 -21.18 -6.61
C PRO A 293 -1.06 -20.74 -5.99
N THR A 294 -0.44 -21.59 -5.17
CA THR A 294 0.79 -21.26 -4.44
C THR A 294 2.00 -21.02 -5.35
N THR A 295 1.89 -21.47 -6.59
CA THR A 295 2.94 -21.54 -7.60
C THR A 295 3.03 -20.29 -8.48
N ASP A 296 2.11 -19.33 -8.31
CA ASP A 296 2.00 -18.12 -9.14
C ASP A 296 2.78 -16.94 -8.54
N LEU A 297 4.11 -17.03 -8.54
CA LEU A 297 5.01 -15.92 -8.19
C LEU A 297 5.51 -15.24 -9.47
N MET A 298 4.81 -14.17 -9.88
CA MET A 298 5.29 -13.01 -10.69
C MET A 298 6.04 -13.28 -12.01
N SER A 299 6.00 -14.51 -12.53
CA SER A 299 6.73 -14.89 -13.76
C SER A 299 5.80 -15.12 -14.95
N TYR A 300 4.50 -14.87 -14.80
CA TYR A 300 3.55 -14.95 -15.89
C TYR A 300 3.53 -13.63 -16.66
N PRO A 301 3.81 -13.63 -17.98
CA PRO A 301 3.81 -12.42 -18.80
C PRO A 301 2.50 -11.64 -18.65
N GLU A 302 2.59 -10.32 -18.50
CA GLU A 302 1.43 -9.46 -18.22
C GLU A 302 0.32 -9.55 -19.28
N ASN A 303 0.68 -9.93 -20.50
CA ASN A 303 -0.25 -10.11 -21.61
C ASN A 303 -1.02 -11.44 -21.59
N LEU A 304 -0.75 -12.34 -20.64
CA LEU A 304 -1.41 -13.65 -20.54
C LEU A 304 -2.46 -13.71 -19.42
N TYR A 305 -2.80 -12.58 -18.80
CA TYR A 305 -3.84 -12.57 -17.76
C TYR A 305 -5.21 -13.01 -18.29
N GLY A 306 -5.95 -13.68 -17.40
CA GLY A 306 -7.32 -14.09 -17.65
C GLY A 306 -8.28 -12.89 -17.75
N PRO A 307 -9.55 -13.14 -18.09
CA PRO A 307 -10.60 -12.13 -17.96
C PRO A 307 -10.62 -11.51 -16.55
N THR A 308 -10.82 -10.20 -16.45
CA THR A 308 -10.75 -9.44 -15.18
C THR A 308 -11.83 -9.83 -14.16
N ASN A 309 -12.88 -10.54 -14.58
CA ASN A 309 -13.90 -11.09 -13.69
C ASN A 309 -13.59 -12.54 -13.24
N ILE A 310 -12.53 -13.15 -13.77
CA ILE A 310 -12.08 -14.50 -13.44
C ILE A 310 -10.79 -14.46 -12.64
N TRP A 311 -9.85 -13.61 -13.04
CA TRP A 311 -8.49 -13.60 -12.50
C TRP A 311 -7.99 -12.18 -12.22
N ASP A 312 -7.34 -12.01 -11.08
CA ASP A 312 -6.56 -10.84 -10.71
C ASP A 312 -5.12 -11.26 -10.35
N LEU A 313 -4.13 -10.47 -10.78
CA LEU A 313 -2.71 -10.78 -10.58
C LEU A 313 -2.30 -10.85 -9.10
N TYR A 314 -2.92 -10.04 -8.25
CA TYR A 314 -2.58 -9.92 -6.84
C TYR A 314 -3.49 -10.77 -5.96
N LYS A 315 -4.75 -10.98 -6.36
CA LYS A 315 -5.73 -11.75 -5.59
C LYS A 315 -5.80 -13.23 -6.00
N GLY A 316 -5.73 -13.53 -7.29
CA GLY A 316 -5.92 -14.87 -7.86
C GLY A 316 -7.29 -15.03 -8.53
N PHE A 317 -7.88 -16.23 -8.48
CA PHE A 317 -9.21 -16.49 -9.02
C PHE A 317 -10.29 -15.91 -8.12
N PHE A 318 -11.22 -15.17 -8.73
CA PHE A 318 -12.43 -14.74 -8.04
C PHE A 318 -13.38 -15.92 -7.83
N VAL A 319 -14.03 -15.95 -6.66
CA VAL A 319 -15.09 -16.93 -6.36
C VAL A 319 -16.27 -16.68 -7.30
N GLN A 320 -16.62 -17.68 -8.12
CA GLN A 320 -17.70 -17.55 -9.10
C GLN A 320 -19.07 -17.87 -8.49
N SER A 321 -19.12 -18.66 -7.42
CA SER A 321 -20.37 -18.97 -6.72
C SER A 321 -20.12 -19.53 -5.32
N THR A 322 -20.97 -19.16 -4.36
CA THR A 322 -21.04 -19.77 -3.03
C THR A 322 -22.17 -20.80 -2.91
N GLU A 323 -22.96 -20.99 -3.98
CA GLU A 323 -24.06 -21.95 -4.00
C GLU A 323 -23.55 -23.35 -4.34
N PRO A 324 -23.85 -24.38 -3.52
CA PRO A 324 -23.33 -25.73 -3.74
C PRO A 324 -23.63 -26.32 -5.14
N ALA A 325 -24.80 -26.02 -5.70
CA ALA A 325 -25.19 -26.47 -7.04
C ALA A 325 -24.30 -25.90 -8.17
N SER A 326 -23.50 -24.87 -7.87
CA SER A 326 -22.70 -24.10 -8.81
C SER A 326 -21.19 -24.14 -8.54
N TYR A 327 -20.74 -24.95 -7.58
CA TYR A 327 -19.31 -25.12 -7.26
C TYR A 327 -18.46 -25.58 -8.45
N SER A 328 -19.07 -26.17 -9.48
CA SER A 328 -18.37 -26.57 -10.72
C SER A 328 -17.82 -25.41 -11.56
N ARG A 329 -18.16 -24.17 -11.19
CA ARG A 329 -17.64 -22.92 -11.76
C ARG A 329 -16.41 -22.36 -11.02
N ASN A 330 -16.12 -22.87 -9.83
CA ASN A 330 -15.02 -22.40 -9.01
C ASN A 330 -13.72 -23.15 -9.31
N PHE A 331 -12.58 -22.50 -9.07
CA PHE A 331 -11.27 -23.13 -9.10
C PHE A 331 -11.04 -24.00 -7.84
N PRO A 332 -10.33 -25.12 -7.89
CA PRO A 332 -9.85 -25.79 -9.09
C PRO A 332 -10.89 -26.74 -9.70
N THR A 333 -10.79 -26.99 -10.99
CA THR A 333 -11.48 -28.10 -11.66
C THR A 333 -10.53 -29.25 -12.04
N THR A 334 -9.23 -28.99 -11.99
CA THR A 334 -8.16 -29.95 -12.24
C THR A 334 -7.30 -30.12 -10.99
N GLY A 335 -6.65 -31.26 -10.79
CA GLY A 335 -5.76 -31.46 -9.65
C GLY A 335 -4.66 -32.48 -9.91
N ALA A 336 -3.65 -32.46 -9.07
CA ALA A 336 -2.61 -33.46 -8.96
C ALA A 336 -2.14 -33.49 -7.50
N ASP A 337 -1.45 -34.56 -7.13
CA ASP A 337 -0.90 -34.69 -5.79
C ASP A 337 0.08 -33.54 -5.49
N GLU A 338 0.00 -33.01 -4.27
CA GLU A 338 0.77 -31.85 -3.74
C GLU A 338 0.49 -30.48 -4.39
N LEU A 339 -0.43 -30.39 -5.37
CA LEU A 339 -0.88 -29.08 -5.84
C LEU A 339 -1.62 -28.35 -4.72
N SER A 340 -1.28 -27.09 -4.53
CA SER A 340 -1.81 -26.29 -3.44
C SER A 340 -2.20 -24.87 -3.87
N PHE A 341 -3.15 -24.31 -3.12
CA PHE A 341 -3.63 -22.95 -3.32
C PHE A 341 -3.94 -22.30 -1.97
N TYR A 342 -3.89 -20.98 -1.93
CA TYR A 342 -4.35 -20.19 -0.80
C TYR A 342 -5.80 -19.77 -1.04
N ILE A 343 -6.62 -19.87 0.00
CA ILE A 343 -7.89 -19.14 0.07
C ILE A 343 -7.61 -17.84 0.83
N ASP A 344 -7.88 -16.72 0.18
CA ASP A 344 -7.76 -15.38 0.75
C ASP A 344 -9.06 -15.00 1.46
N LEU A 345 -8.97 -14.64 2.73
CA LEU A 345 -10.08 -14.27 3.60
C LEU A 345 -10.14 -12.77 3.84
N GLY A 346 -11.35 -12.27 4.04
CA GLY A 346 -11.62 -10.92 4.54
C GLY A 346 -12.34 -10.99 5.87
N GLY A 347 -12.01 -10.08 6.79
CA GLY A 347 -12.82 -9.88 8.00
C GLY A 347 -12.55 -10.84 9.17
N ILE A 348 -11.67 -11.83 9.01
CA ILE A 348 -11.40 -12.82 10.06
C ILE A 348 -9.98 -13.36 9.99
N ASP A 349 -9.41 -13.65 11.16
CA ASP A 349 -8.14 -14.37 11.29
C ASP A 349 -8.39 -15.88 11.07
N VAL A 350 -7.66 -16.49 10.14
CA VAL A 350 -7.69 -17.93 9.86
C VAL A 350 -7.47 -18.78 11.10
N ALA A 351 -6.64 -18.31 12.05
CA ALA A 351 -6.30 -19.03 13.27
C ALA A 351 -7.43 -19.02 14.31
N SER A 352 -8.44 -18.17 14.13
CA SER A 352 -9.64 -18.16 14.98
C SER A 352 -10.65 -19.25 14.61
N LEU A 353 -10.46 -19.91 13.46
CA LEU A 353 -11.34 -20.94 12.93
C LEU A 353 -10.64 -22.31 12.94
N THR A 354 -11.44 -23.37 13.06
CA THR A 354 -11.01 -24.75 12.88
C THR A 354 -11.30 -25.19 11.45
N TRP A 355 -10.32 -25.81 10.80
CA TRP A 355 -10.37 -26.25 9.40
C TRP A 355 -10.07 -27.74 9.28
N PRO A 356 -11.09 -28.61 9.34
CA PRO A 356 -10.91 -30.05 9.17
C PRO A 356 -10.51 -30.42 7.73
N PRO A 357 -9.69 -31.47 7.53
CA PRO A 357 -9.43 -32.00 6.20
C PRO A 357 -10.70 -32.57 5.57
N VAL A 358 -10.78 -32.51 4.25
CA VAL A 358 -11.93 -33.01 3.47
C VAL A 358 -11.46 -34.13 2.56
N SER A 359 -11.95 -35.35 2.78
CA SER A 359 -11.56 -36.55 2.03
C SER A 359 -12.72 -37.14 1.24
N HIS A 360 -12.49 -37.41 -0.05
CA HIS A 360 -13.43 -38.09 -0.94
C HIS A 360 -12.72 -39.19 -1.72
N GLY A 361 -12.90 -40.44 -1.29
CA GLY A 361 -12.19 -41.58 -1.87
C GLY A 361 -10.67 -41.42 -1.70
N GLU A 362 -9.95 -41.40 -2.81
CA GLU A 362 -8.48 -41.35 -2.83
C GLU A 362 -7.90 -39.93 -2.73
N ILE A 363 -8.72 -38.88 -2.76
CA ILE A 363 -8.26 -37.48 -2.71
C ILE A 363 -8.65 -36.86 -1.37
N THR A 364 -7.68 -36.20 -0.73
CA THR A 364 -7.86 -35.43 0.49
C THR A 364 -7.37 -34.00 0.28
N ALA A 365 -8.21 -33.01 0.59
CA ALA A 365 -7.80 -31.63 0.74
C ALA A 365 -7.40 -31.38 2.19
N ASN A 366 -6.13 -31.04 2.42
CA ASN A 366 -5.57 -30.72 3.73
C ASN A 366 -5.40 -29.22 3.90
N MET A 367 -5.62 -28.73 5.11
CA MET A 367 -5.66 -27.30 5.44
C MET A 367 -4.49 -26.96 6.35
N ILE A 368 -3.72 -25.94 5.98
CA ILE A 368 -2.58 -25.45 6.73
C ILE A 368 -2.73 -23.93 6.91
N THR A 369 -2.61 -23.48 8.16
CA THR A 369 -2.61 -22.06 8.53
C THR A 369 -1.19 -21.61 8.85
N ASP A 370 -0.80 -20.42 8.40
CA ASP A 370 0.47 -19.77 8.79
C ASP A 370 0.16 -18.51 9.61
N PRO A 371 0.62 -18.42 10.89
CA PRO A 371 0.42 -17.23 11.71
C PRO A 371 0.98 -15.93 11.12
N ASN A 372 1.95 -16.01 10.20
CA ASN A 372 2.49 -14.83 9.50
C ASN A 372 1.56 -14.32 8.40
N PHE A 373 0.61 -15.15 7.96
CA PHE A 373 -0.37 -14.87 6.92
C PHE A 373 -1.79 -15.10 7.45
N PRO A 374 -2.26 -14.28 8.42
CA PRO A 374 -3.51 -14.51 9.17
C PRO A 374 -4.79 -14.46 8.33
N TYR A 375 -4.71 -14.14 7.03
CA TYR A 375 -5.84 -14.09 6.11
C TYR A 375 -5.75 -15.13 4.99
N TYR A 376 -4.75 -16.01 5.04
CA TYR A 376 -4.54 -17.03 4.01
C TYR A 376 -4.52 -18.41 4.62
N ILE A 377 -5.34 -19.29 4.08
CA ILE A 377 -5.30 -20.72 4.40
C ILE A 377 -4.80 -21.47 3.18
N GLN A 378 -3.72 -22.23 3.36
CA GLN A 378 -3.20 -23.09 2.32
C GLN A 378 -4.00 -24.39 2.29
N VAL A 379 -4.49 -24.74 1.12
CA VAL A 379 -5.14 -26.00 0.82
C VAL A 379 -4.20 -26.81 -0.06
N THR A 380 -3.85 -28.01 0.37
CA THR A 380 -3.03 -28.95 -0.40
C THR A 380 -3.87 -30.16 -0.78
N LEU A 381 -3.90 -30.49 -2.07
CA LEU A 381 -4.55 -31.69 -2.57
C LEU A 381 -3.56 -32.86 -2.48
N ASN A 382 -3.95 -33.91 -1.74
CA ASN A 382 -3.19 -35.16 -1.65
C ASN A 382 -4.00 -36.28 -2.28
N GLY A 383 -3.38 -37.09 -3.12
CA GLY A 383 -4.08 -38.17 -3.79
C GLY A 383 -3.17 -39.11 -4.58
N PRO A 384 -3.72 -39.85 -5.55
CA PRO A 384 -2.93 -40.80 -6.32
C PRO A 384 -1.76 -40.13 -7.03
N THR A 385 -0.55 -40.68 -6.82
CA THR A 385 0.70 -40.15 -7.36
C THR A 385 1.64 -41.28 -7.75
N ALA A 386 2.61 -40.99 -8.62
CA ALA A 386 3.68 -41.92 -8.95
C ALA A 386 4.89 -41.66 -8.06
N THR A 387 5.34 -42.68 -7.34
CA THR A 387 6.61 -42.61 -6.60
C THR A 387 7.79 -42.39 -7.57
N ILE A 388 8.91 -41.87 -7.06
CA ILE A 388 10.13 -41.67 -7.87
C ILE A 388 10.56 -42.96 -8.58
N ALA A 389 10.41 -44.13 -7.93
CA ALA A 389 10.71 -45.42 -8.53
C ALA A 389 9.79 -45.74 -9.73
N GLN A 390 8.48 -45.50 -9.60
CA GLN A 390 7.50 -45.68 -10.68
C GLN A 390 7.70 -44.68 -11.82
N GLN A 391 8.09 -43.43 -11.52
CA GLN A 391 8.41 -42.45 -12.55
C GLN A 391 9.64 -42.88 -13.37
N ASN A 392 10.63 -43.50 -12.73
CA ASN A 392 11.85 -43.97 -13.38
C ASN A 392 11.72 -45.31 -14.10
N SER A 393 10.71 -46.12 -13.80
CA SER A 393 10.47 -47.41 -14.45
C SER A 393 9.91 -47.25 -15.88
N ALA A 394 9.94 -48.34 -16.65
CA ALA A 394 9.31 -48.41 -17.97
C ALA A 394 7.78 -48.55 -17.88
N SER A 395 7.28 -49.17 -16.80
CA SER A 395 5.86 -49.30 -16.49
C SER A 395 5.64 -48.97 -15.01
N PRO A 396 4.68 -48.10 -14.65
CA PRO A 396 4.45 -47.66 -13.27
C PRO A 396 3.78 -48.71 -12.38
N GLY A 397 3.30 -49.81 -12.96
CA GLY A 397 2.43 -50.74 -12.26
C GLY A 397 1.06 -50.10 -11.99
N SER A 398 0.44 -50.46 -10.87
CA SER A 398 -0.88 -49.96 -10.48
C SER A 398 -0.75 -48.63 -9.74
N ILE A 399 -1.54 -47.63 -10.16
CA ILE A 399 -1.79 -46.38 -9.44
C ILE A 399 -3.31 -46.28 -9.28
N ALA A 400 -3.77 -45.88 -8.10
CA ALA A 400 -5.20 -45.76 -7.82
C ALA A 400 -5.87 -44.75 -8.75
N THR A 401 -7.13 -45.00 -9.12
CA THR A 401 -7.95 -44.07 -9.89
C THR A 401 -8.92 -43.38 -8.92
N PRO A 402 -8.90 -42.05 -8.81
CA PRO A 402 -9.89 -41.37 -7.99
C PRO A 402 -11.27 -41.49 -8.63
N SER A 403 -12.34 -41.38 -7.85
CA SER A 403 -13.69 -41.24 -8.41
C SER A 403 -13.87 -39.77 -8.81
N LEU A 404 -14.13 -39.47 -10.08
CA LEU A 404 -14.34 -38.10 -10.55
C LEU A 404 -15.57 -38.02 -11.48
N PRO A 405 -16.31 -36.90 -11.50
CA PRO A 405 -16.05 -35.67 -10.74
C PRO A 405 -16.42 -35.78 -9.25
N GLN A 406 -15.75 -34.99 -8.40
CA GLN A 406 -16.01 -34.91 -6.97
C GLN A 406 -16.17 -33.46 -6.50
N THR A 407 -17.14 -33.24 -5.62
CA THR A 407 -17.38 -31.93 -5.01
C THR A 407 -16.69 -31.89 -3.66
N PHE A 408 -15.87 -30.86 -3.43
CA PHE A 408 -15.25 -30.56 -2.15
C PHE A 408 -15.90 -29.30 -1.57
N GLU A 409 -16.18 -29.29 -0.26
CA GLU A 409 -16.61 -28.11 0.48
C GLU A 409 -15.70 -27.93 1.70
N ILE A 410 -14.86 -26.90 1.65
CA ILE A 410 -13.96 -26.48 2.72
C ILE A 410 -14.74 -25.55 3.63
N VAL A 411 -14.76 -25.87 4.93
CA VAL A 411 -15.55 -25.14 5.91
C VAL A 411 -14.66 -24.71 7.08
N GLY A 412 -14.74 -23.45 7.43
CA GLY A 412 -14.12 -22.90 8.64
C GLY A 412 -15.15 -22.80 9.76
N TYR A 413 -14.88 -23.46 10.88
CA TYR A 413 -15.79 -23.54 12.03
C TYR A 413 -15.32 -22.65 13.18
N ASP A 414 -16.25 -21.99 13.86
CA ASP A 414 -15.95 -21.28 15.11
C ASP A 414 -15.72 -22.26 16.28
N SER A 415 -15.47 -21.72 17.47
CA SER A 415 -15.28 -22.51 18.70
C SER A 415 -16.51 -23.31 19.13
N ASN A 416 -17.70 -22.97 18.64
CA ASN A 416 -18.95 -23.69 18.89
C ASN A 416 -19.26 -24.72 17.81
N ASN A 417 -18.31 -24.95 16.88
CA ASN A 417 -18.45 -25.84 15.74
C ASN A 417 -19.55 -25.39 14.75
N ILE A 418 -19.81 -24.08 14.67
CA ILE A 418 -20.72 -23.46 13.70
C ILE A 418 -19.91 -23.03 12.48
N ALA A 419 -20.41 -23.37 11.29
CA ALA A 419 -19.78 -22.98 10.03
C ALA A 419 -19.85 -21.46 9.83
N VAL A 420 -18.69 -20.82 9.69
CA VAL A 420 -18.55 -19.37 9.46
C VAL A 420 -18.28 -19.07 7.99
N LEU A 421 -17.43 -19.86 7.36
CA LEU A 421 -17.03 -19.70 5.96
C LEU A 421 -17.14 -21.03 5.21
N LYS A 422 -17.51 -20.94 3.94
CA LYS A 422 -17.62 -22.10 3.04
C LYS A 422 -17.02 -21.79 1.69
N TYR A 423 -16.13 -22.65 1.22
CA TYR A 423 -15.62 -22.64 -0.14
C TYR A 423 -15.81 -23.99 -0.78
N GLY A 424 -16.48 -24.05 -1.93
CA GLY A 424 -16.64 -25.30 -2.64
C GLY A 424 -16.17 -25.26 -4.09
N PHE A 425 -15.68 -26.40 -4.57
CA PHE A 425 -15.21 -26.60 -5.93
C PHE A 425 -15.49 -28.03 -6.38
N VAL A 426 -15.40 -28.29 -7.69
CA VAL A 426 -15.58 -29.63 -8.26
C VAL A 426 -14.35 -30.02 -9.04
N LEU A 427 -13.59 -31.00 -8.52
CA LEU A 427 -12.53 -31.65 -9.29
C LEU A 427 -13.16 -32.55 -10.35
N LYS A 428 -12.77 -32.34 -11.60
CA LYS A 428 -13.24 -33.05 -12.79
C LYS A 428 -12.14 -33.90 -13.41
N GLN A 429 -10.88 -33.52 -13.22
CA GLN A 429 -9.73 -34.21 -13.81
C GLN A 429 -8.56 -34.27 -12.82
N TRP A 430 -7.86 -35.40 -12.81
CA TRP A 430 -6.66 -35.66 -12.01
C TRP A 430 -5.46 -36.00 -12.90
N PHE A 431 -4.28 -35.54 -12.50
CA PHE A 431 -3.05 -35.75 -13.24
C PHE A 431 -2.00 -36.51 -12.41
N ILE A 432 -1.34 -37.47 -13.07
CA ILE A 432 -0.13 -38.12 -12.54
C ILE A 432 1.07 -37.46 -13.20
N LEU A 433 1.92 -36.85 -12.38
CA LEU A 433 3.12 -36.15 -12.81
C LEU A 433 4.31 -37.13 -12.90
N ARG A 434 5.08 -37.06 -13.97
CA ARG A 434 6.30 -37.86 -14.21
C ARG A 434 7.46 -36.95 -14.56
N PHE A 435 7.96 -36.26 -13.54
CA PHE A 435 8.94 -35.17 -13.67
C PHE A 435 10.37 -35.57 -13.24
N SER A 436 10.59 -36.83 -12.83
CA SER A 436 11.93 -37.32 -12.47
C SER A 436 12.92 -37.39 -13.65
N LYS A 437 12.43 -37.45 -14.89
CA LYS A 437 13.24 -37.50 -16.12
C LYS A 437 12.44 -37.09 -17.34
N GLY A 438 13.14 -36.62 -18.37
CA GLY A 438 12.57 -36.52 -19.72
C GLY A 438 12.44 -37.90 -20.37
N VAL A 439 11.36 -38.11 -21.13
CA VAL A 439 11.05 -39.36 -21.83
C VAL A 439 10.64 -39.10 -23.28
N SER A 440 10.79 -40.09 -24.16
CA SER A 440 10.24 -40.01 -25.51
C SER A 440 8.71 -40.13 -25.48
N PHE A 441 8.05 -39.60 -26.50
CA PHE A 441 6.58 -39.70 -26.63
C PHE A 441 6.08 -41.15 -26.55
N VAL A 442 6.74 -42.08 -27.26
CA VAL A 442 6.36 -43.50 -27.28
C VAL A 442 6.44 -44.10 -25.87
N ASN A 443 7.51 -43.81 -25.12
CA ASN A 443 7.67 -44.31 -23.77
C ASN A 443 6.66 -43.67 -22.80
N GLN A 444 6.32 -42.40 -23.00
CA GLN A 444 5.30 -41.74 -22.18
C GLN A 444 3.90 -42.30 -22.46
N ASN A 445 3.56 -42.49 -23.74
CA ASN A 445 2.29 -43.06 -24.15
C ASN A 445 2.09 -44.47 -23.61
N SER A 446 3.12 -45.33 -23.71
CA SER A 446 3.10 -46.67 -23.12
C SER A 446 2.98 -46.63 -21.60
N TRP A 447 3.64 -45.68 -20.93
CA TRP A 447 3.60 -45.55 -19.47
C TRP A 447 2.21 -45.11 -18.97
N CYS A 448 1.56 -44.15 -19.63
CA CYS A 448 0.18 -43.77 -19.32
C CYS A 448 -0.80 -44.92 -19.59
N SER A 449 -0.66 -45.59 -20.73
CA SER A 449 -1.57 -46.67 -21.15
C SER A 449 -1.43 -47.93 -20.29
N ALA A 450 -0.31 -48.09 -19.58
CA ALA A 450 -0.09 -49.19 -18.65
C ALA A 450 -0.88 -49.02 -17.33
N MET A 451 -1.35 -47.81 -17.01
CA MET A 451 -2.17 -47.54 -15.85
C MET A 451 -3.66 -47.61 -16.22
N ILE A 452 -4.42 -48.39 -15.47
CA ILE A 452 -5.87 -48.53 -15.71
C ILE A 452 -6.55 -47.18 -15.50
N GLY A 453 -7.34 -46.75 -16.49
CA GLY A 453 -8.13 -45.52 -16.45
C GLY A 453 -7.38 -44.26 -16.90
N TYR A 454 -6.04 -44.24 -16.83
CA TYR A 454 -5.26 -43.08 -17.25
C TYR A 454 -4.93 -43.12 -18.74
N ARG A 455 -4.65 -41.95 -19.30
CA ARG A 455 -4.28 -41.79 -20.72
C ARG A 455 -3.27 -40.67 -20.92
N MET A 456 -2.75 -40.60 -22.13
CA MET A 456 -2.06 -39.38 -22.58
C MET A 456 -3.00 -38.17 -22.46
N PRO A 457 -2.51 -37.04 -21.92
CA PRO A 457 -3.27 -35.81 -21.90
C PRO A 457 -3.48 -35.31 -23.32
N LYS A 458 -4.70 -34.86 -23.58
CA LYS A 458 -5.04 -34.11 -24.78
C LYS A 458 -4.57 -32.68 -24.58
N ILE A 459 -4.36 -31.95 -25.67
CA ILE A 459 -3.96 -30.53 -25.59
C ILE A 459 -4.94 -29.73 -24.71
N LYS A 460 -6.24 -29.96 -24.86
CA LYS A 460 -7.30 -29.33 -24.06
C LYS A 460 -7.29 -29.65 -22.56
N ASP A 461 -6.63 -30.73 -22.14
CA ASP A 461 -6.48 -31.04 -20.72
C ASP A 461 -5.39 -30.17 -20.08
N LEU A 462 -4.42 -29.71 -20.87
CA LEU A 462 -3.24 -29.00 -20.37
C LEU A 462 -3.33 -27.49 -20.56
N THR A 463 -3.89 -27.02 -21.68
CA THR A 463 -3.85 -25.60 -22.05
C THR A 463 -5.10 -25.18 -22.82
N ASN A 464 -5.44 -23.89 -22.71
CA ASN A 464 -6.47 -23.25 -23.51
C ASN A 464 -5.92 -22.43 -24.69
N ALA A 465 -4.62 -22.51 -24.94
CA ALA A 465 -3.99 -21.98 -26.14
C ALA A 465 -4.64 -22.56 -27.41
N THR A 466 -4.87 -21.70 -28.38
CA THR A 466 -5.47 -22.07 -29.67
C THR A 466 -4.47 -21.94 -30.81
N GLY A 467 -4.66 -22.73 -31.86
CA GLY A 467 -3.85 -22.66 -33.07
C GLY A 467 -4.54 -23.33 -34.24
N GLY A 468 -3.93 -23.23 -35.43
CA GLY A 468 -4.57 -23.73 -36.66
C GLY A 468 -4.70 -25.25 -36.74
N SER A 469 -3.86 -26.01 -36.03
CA SER A 469 -3.79 -27.47 -36.13
C SER A 469 -4.03 -28.21 -34.80
N TRP A 470 -4.59 -27.54 -33.80
CA TRP A 470 -4.99 -28.15 -32.53
C TRP A 470 -6.11 -27.35 -31.86
N THR A 471 -6.85 -28.00 -30.96
CA THR A 471 -7.87 -27.33 -30.14
C THR A 471 -7.49 -27.40 -28.65
N GLY A 472 -7.37 -26.24 -28.01
CA GLY A 472 -7.17 -26.12 -26.57
C GLY A 472 -8.46 -26.27 -25.76
N GLY A 473 -8.35 -26.11 -24.45
CA GLY A 473 -9.46 -26.07 -23.50
C GLY A 473 -10.37 -24.85 -23.68
N VAL A 474 -11.52 -24.91 -23.03
CA VAL A 474 -12.55 -23.86 -23.05
C VAL A 474 -12.71 -23.29 -21.62
N PRO A 475 -12.77 -21.96 -21.43
CA PRO A 475 -12.72 -20.91 -22.45
C PRO A 475 -11.39 -20.83 -23.19
N SER A 476 -11.46 -20.64 -24.50
CA SER A 476 -10.26 -20.52 -25.34
C SER A 476 -9.49 -19.23 -25.05
N SER A 477 -8.18 -19.32 -25.15
CA SER A 477 -7.32 -18.16 -24.98
C SER A 477 -7.57 -17.09 -26.05
N VAL A 478 -7.59 -15.83 -25.62
CA VAL A 478 -7.72 -14.66 -26.51
C VAL A 478 -6.39 -14.24 -27.13
N THR A 479 -5.27 -14.79 -26.65
CA THR A 479 -3.91 -14.45 -27.10
C THR A 479 -3.36 -15.44 -28.14
N GLY A 480 -4.21 -16.34 -28.65
CA GLY A 480 -3.84 -17.36 -29.63
C GLY A 480 -3.08 -18.50 -28.97
N ASN A 481 -1.84 -18.75 -29.41
CA ASN A 481 -1.03 -19.88 -28.96
C ASN A 481 -0.35 -19.68 -27.60
N TYR A 482 -0.96 -18.91 -26.71
CA TYR A 482 -0.51 -18.77 -25.33
C TYR A 482 -1.70 -19.02 -24.42
N SER A 483 -1.46 -19.68 -23.30
CA SER A 483 -2.50 -19.88 -22.30
C SER A 483 -2.85 -18.54 -21.65
N ASN A 484 -4.09 -18.38 -21.22
CA ASN A 484 -4.47 -17.35 -20.27
C ASN A 484 -5.14 -17.96 -19.04
N ARG A 485 -5.14 -17.23 -17.92
CA ARG A 485 -5.70 -17.75 -16.65
C ARG A 485 -7.20 -17.94 -16.79
N ASN A 486 -7.70 -19.15 -16.60
CA ASN A 486 -9.12 -19.46 -16.75
C ASN A 486 -9.48 -20.72 -15.96
N ILE A 487 -10.71 -20.73 -15.44
CA ILE A 487 -11.28 -21.88 -14.73
C ILE A 487 -11.89 -22.84 -15.75
N GLY A 488 -11.61 -24.13 -15.61
CA GLY A 488 -12.13 -25.19 -16.50
C GLY A 488 -11.37 -25.36 -17.81
N ALA A 489 -10.32 -24.58 -18.05
CA ALA A 489 -9.66 -24.50 -19.35
C ALA A 489 -8.40 -25.38 -19.49
N GLY A 490 -8.08 -26.17 -18.45
CA GLY A 490 -6.95 -27.10 -18.41
C GLY A 490 -5.99 -26.84 -17.25
N LEU A 491 -5.00 -27.72 -17.09
CA LEU A 491 -4.05 -27.72 -15.98
C LEU A 491 -3.26 -26.39 -15.86
N ILE A 492 -2.70 -25.87 -16.95
CA ILE A 492 -1.87 -24.66 -16.94
C ILE A 492 -2.71 -23.38 -16.73
N PRO A 493 -3.86 -23.19 -17.41
CA PRO A 493 -4.77 -22.07 -17.14
C PRO A 493 -5.19 -21.96 -15.67
N GLU A 494 -5.34 -23.08 -14.97
CA GLU A 494 -5.71 -23.12 -13.55
C GLU A 494 -4.50 -23.00 -12.62
N TRP A 495 -3.43 -23.76 -12.83
CA TRP A 495 -2.33 -23.89 -11.85
C TRP A 495 -1.06 -23.12 -12.19
N GLY A 496 -0.94 -22.63 -13.42
CA GLY A 496 0.18 -21.81 -13.86
C GLY A 496 1.37 -22.65 -14.29
N ASN A 497 2.56 -22.06 -14.17
CA ASN A 497 3.78 -22.57 -14.81
C ASN A 497 4.70 -23.40 -13.91
N ASN A 498 4.38 -23.51 -12.63
CA ASN A 498 5.12 -24.28 -11.65
C ASN A 498 4.19 -25.35 -11.10
N LEU A 499 4.43 -26.60 -11.49
CA LEU A 499 3.68 -27.78 -11.06
C LEU A 499 4.62 -28.59 -10.14
N ASN A 500 4.42 -28.53 -8.83
CA ASN A 500 5.24 -29.20 -7.79
C ASN A 500 6.75 -28.87 -7.83
N ASN A 501 7.11 -27.59 -7.78
CA ASN A 501 8.50 -27.09 -7.84
C ASN A 501 9.22 -27.36 -9.17
N TYR A 502 8.54 -27.93 -10.17
CA TYR A 502 9.05 -28.00 -11.53
C TYR A 502 8.62 -26.73 -12.28
N SER A 503 9.48 -25.73 -12.17
CA SER A 503 9.41 -24.55 -13.02
C SER A 503 10.17 -24.83 -14.31
N TYR A 504 9.61 -24.47 -15.46
CA TYR A 504 10.27 -24.53 -16.78
C TYR A 504 10.43 -25.94 -17.37
N GLY A 505 9.35 -26.42 -18.00
CA GLY A 505 9.33 -27.71 -18.68
C GLY A 505 8.48 -27.70 -19.95
N SER A 506 8.45 -28.87 -20.58
CA SER A 506 7.64 -29.16 -21.75
C SER A 506 6.99 -30.51 -21.50
N ILE A 507 5.67 -30.59 -21.70
CA ILE A 507 4.86 -31.78 -21.42
C ILE A 507 4.36 -32.36 -22.74
N TRP A 508 4.43 -33.68 -22.88
CA TRP A 508 3.84 -34.37 -24.02
C TRP A 508 2.32 -34.29 -24.00
N ALA A 509 1.73 -33.99 -25.15
CA ALA A 509 0.29 -34.02 -25.39
C ALA A 509 -0.03 -34.73 -26.71
N ILE A 510 -1.29 -35.12 -26.87
CA ILE A 510 -1.84 -35.68 -28.10
C ILE A 510 -3.06 -34.86 -28.56
N ASP A 511 -3.33 -34.84 -29.86
CA ASP A 511 -4.61 -34.33 -30.38
C ASP A 511 -5.60 -35.48 -30.65
N ASN A 512 -6.90 -35.17 -30.66
CA ASN A 512 -8.00 -36.13 -30.58
C ASN A 512 -8.03 -37.17 -31.71
N ASP A 513 -7.41 -36.91 -32.87
CA ASP A 513 -7.74 -37.67 -34.09
C ASP A 513 -6.56 -38.29 -34.86
N ASN A 514 -5.28 -37.90 -34.64
CA ASN A 514 -4.20 -38.26 -35.58
C ASN A 514 -2.91 -38.88 -35.01
N SER A 515 -2.89 -39.36 -33.76
CA SER A 515 -1.66 -39.90 -33.12
C SER A 515 -0.44 -38.95 -33.18
N GLN A 516 -0.67 -37.68 -33.52
CA GLN A 516 0.37 -36.68 -33.64
C GLN A 516 0.73 -36.21 -32.24
N SER A 517 2.03 -36.24 -31.94
CA SER A 517 2.55 -35.76 -30.68
C SER A 517 2.73 -34.24 -30.72
N PHE A 518 2.34 -33.61 -29.63
CA PHE A 518 2.51 -32.19 -29.39
C PHE A 518 3.26 -31.99 -28.09
N ILE A 519 3.79 -30.77 -27.94
CA ILE A 519 4.43 -30.36 -26.71
C ILE A 519 3.73 -29.10 -26.23
N VAL A 520 3.38 -29.08 -24.94
CA VAL A 520 2.84 -27.91 -24.26
C VAL A 520 3.94 -27.39 -23.33
N LYS A 521 4.34 -26.13 -23.50
CA LYS A 521 5.30 -25.50 -22.59
C LYS A 521 4.60 -25.13 -21.28
N THR A 522 5.20 -25.48 -20.16
CA THR A 522 4.62 -25.10 -18.85
C THR A 522 4.75 -23.60 -18.59
N THR A 523 5.74 -22.93 -19.19
CA THR A 523 6.04 -21.51 -18.97
C THR A 523 4.88 -20.58 -19.30
N ASP A 524 4.22 -20.82 -20.43
CA ASP A 524 3.21 -19.93 -21.00
C ASP A 524 2.03 -20.70 -21.60
N GLY A 525 2.00 -22.03 -21.47
CA GLY A 525 0.98 -22.91 -22.02
C GLY A 525 0.94 -22.96 -23.55
N SER A 526 1.96 -22.46 -24.24
CA SER A 526 2.03 -22.51 -25.71
C SER A 526 2.23 -23.93 -26.22
N VAL A 527 1.64 -24.21 -27.39
CA VAL A 527 1.70 -25.50 -28.06
C VAL A 527 2.69 -25.43 -29.22
N LEU A 528 3.56 -26.43 -29.32
CA LEU A 528 4.46 -26.61 -30.46
C LEU A 528 4.06 -27.87 -31.23
N ALA A 529 3.75 -27.71 -32.51
CA ALA A 529 3.59 -28.81 -33.44
C ALA A 529 4.99 -29.35 -33.86
N ARG A 530 5.13 -30.67 -33.95
CA ARG A 530 6.36 -31.43 -34.29
C ARG A 530 7.47 -31.38 -33.24
N GLY A 531 7.50 -32.41 -32.39
CA GLY A 531 8.71 -32.83 -31.69
C GLY A 531 9.56 -33.82 -32.51
N ASP A 532 9.70 -33.63 -33.83
CA ASP A 532 10.34 -34.60 -34.74
C ASP A 532 11.84 -34.76 -34.46
N GLY A 533 12.11 -35.67 -33.54
CA GLY A 533 13.38 -36.29 -33.26
C GLY A 533 13.16 -37.42 -32.26
N PRO A 534 13.47 -38.70 -32.58
CA PRO A 534 13.36 -39.83 -31.64
C PRO A 534 14.27 -39.71 -30.39
N ARG A 535 14.97 -38.59 -30.23
CA ARG A 535 15.87 -38.24 -29.11
C ARG A 535 15.40 -37.04 -28.28
N ASN A 536 14.20 -36.51 -28.52
CA ASN A 536 13.67 -35.43 -27.71
C ASN A 536 13.03 -36.00 -26.43
N PHE A 537 13.54 -35.56 -25.28
CA PHE A 537 13.12 -36.02 -23.96
C PHE A 537 12.38 -34.87 -23.25
N TYR A 538 11.08 -35.04 -23.07
CA TYR A 538 10.22 -34.08 -22.37
C TYR A 538 9.56 -34.73 -21.17
N PHE A 539 9.01 -33.92 -20.27
CA PHE A 539 8.35 -34.40 -19.08
C PHE A 539 7.03 -35.11 -19.43
N GLY A 540 6.69 -36.09 -18.59
CA GLY A 540 5.48 -36.87 -18.73
C GLY A 540 4.39 -36.40 -17.79
N VAL A 541 3.16 -36.37 -18.29
CA VAL A 541 1.95 -36.30 -17.47
C VAL A 541 0.97 -37.33 -18.02
N CYS A 542 0.14 -37.91 -17.16
CA CYS A 542 -1.02 -38.71 -17.55
C CYS A 542 -2.28 -38.11 -16.95
N ALA A 543 -3.38 -38.10 -17.71
CA ALA A 543 -4.65 -37.53 -17.30
C ALA A 543 -5.67 -38.63 -16.97
N TYR A 544 -6.56 -38.33 -16.03
CA TYR A 544 -7.71 -39.14 -15.69
C TYR A 544 -8.94 -38.27 -15.37
N PRO A 545 -10.14 -38.62 -15.85
CA PRO A 545 -10.36 -39.52 -16.98
C PRO A 545 -9.83 -38.96 -18.32
#